data_AF-A0A819NQZ7-F1
#
_entry.id   AF-A0A819NQZ7-F1
#
_cell.length_a   1.000
_cell.length_b   1.000
_cell.length_c   1.000
_cell.angle_alpha   90.00
_cell.angle_beta   90.00
_cell.angle_gamma   90.00
#
_symmetry.space_group_name_H-M   'P 1'
#
loop_
_entity.id
_entity.type
_entity.pdbx_description
1 polymer ?
#
loop_
_entity_poly.entity_id
_entity_poly.type
_entity_poly.pdbx_seq_one_letter_code
_entity_poly.pdbx_strand_id
1 'polypeptide(L)'
;MATPTGKAHCVKCGKEKCTSRCEGCLRDFCFKHLGDHQQELHEQLDQIECNRDLFRQSLTEETKDSSAHPLKKQIDEWERVSVGKIQKTANDSRLLLTKHINEHISGIEAKLDKLTKQLRLIREEDDFNEITLLQLDTELTRLTSEMNKPPNISILPESSLNISNLRVYISDRETASTMESSVNHEDVCVRSIVRAKTQSQVSMENTQKMAALLGRLGTTHQQVDEYARRRTEQISEKFLADISRIVADASIQQQTLLVDANARSAAIEEEYKHKLQKYVEELDVVKARNLSKIDKGSNLRPAAIEEGYKHKLQGYLEELDVIKAQDLSILEKDMNLRQETILGGARMRIDALHEEADRMKMGILREAQAQVNARIKVITDQVATLNTEQASRLLTSTAISSSTVTPILLRKK
;
A
#
# COMPACT_ATOMS: atom_id res chain seq x y z
N MET A 1 -35.34 40.51 70.10
CA MET A 1 -35.08 40.21 68.68
C MET A 1 -35.50 41.43 67.87
N ALA A 2 -34.56 42.29 67.47
CA ALA A 2 -34.84 43.55 66.79
C ALA A 2 -35.07 43.30 65.28
N THR A 3 -36.26 43.62 64.78
CA THR A 3 -36.57 43.70 63.35
C THR A 3 -36.05 45.02 62.79
N PRO A 4 -35.24 45.04 61.72
CA PRO A 4 -34.79 46.29 61.13
C PRO A 4 -35.96 46.93 60.38
N THR A 5 -36.40 48.09 60.85
CA THR A 5 -37.32 49.00 60.14
C THR A 5 -36.55 49.72 59.03
N GLY A 6 -36.08 48.96 58.03
CA GLY A 6 -35.58 49.50 56.78
C GLY A 6 -36.77 49.96 55.94
N LYS A 7 -37.01 51.26 55.88
CA LYS A 7 -37.99 51.82 54.95
C LYS A 7 -37.52 51.49 53.52
N ALA A 8 -38.41 51.00 52.67
CA ALA A 8 -38.08 50.70 51.27
C ALA A 8 -38.09 52.01 50.46
N HIS A 9 -37.03 52.25 49.68
CA HIS A 9 -36.89 53.42 48.82
C HIS A 9 -36.78 52.99 47.37
N CYS A 10 -37.37 53.78 46.46
CA CYS A 10 -37.18 53.52 45.03
C CYS A 10 -35.71 53.68 44.62
N VAL A 11 -35.13 52.65 43.99
CA VAL A 11 -33.73 52.65 43.54
C VAL A 11 -33.41 53.74 42.50
N LYS A 12 -34.38 54.16 41.68
CA LYS A 12 -34.17 55.24 40.68
C LYS A 12 -34.32 56.66 41.24
N CYS A 13 -35.16 56.90 42.27
CA CYS A 13 -35.48 58.28 42.71
C CYS A 13 -35.48 58.53 44.23
N GLY A 14 -35.19 57.52 45.05
CA GLY A 14 -35.01 57.66 46.50
C GLY A 14 -36.28 57.94 47.32
N LYS A 15 -37.49 57.88 46.73
CA LYS A 15 -38.75 58.15 47.46
C LYS A 15 -39.18 56.95 48.32
N GLU A 16 -39.57 57.21 49.58
CA GLU A 16 -40.00 56.21 50.59
C GLU A 16 -41.45 55.74 50.48
N LYS A 17 -42.33 56.48 49.78
CA LYS A 17 -43.76 56.20 49.77
C LYS A 17 -44.17 55.41 48.52
N CYS A 18 -44.89 54.30 48.73
CA CYS A 18 -45.49 53.44 47.69
C CYS A 18 -44.46 52.79 46.74
N THR A 19 -43.56 52.00 47.32
CA THR A 19 -42.60 51.17 46.57
C THR A 19 -43.08 49.72 46.46
N SER A 20 -42.80 49.11 45.32
CA SER A 20 -43.05 47.71 45.00
C SER A 20 -41.74 47.04 44.59
N ARG A 21 -41.52 45.83 45.08
CA ARG A 21 -40.32 45.05 44.79
C ARG A 21 -40.48 44.26 43.51
N CYS A 22 -39.51 44.34 42.60
CA CYS A 22 -39.43 43.43 41.47
C CYS A 22 -38.91 42.07 41.96
N GLU A 23 -39.61 40.98 41.70
CA GLU A 23 -39.19 39.63 42.12
C GLU A 23 -37.96 39.12 41.35
N GLY A 24 -37.76 39.59 40.11
CA GLY A 24 -36.64 39.17 39.27
C GLY A 24 -35.30 39.78 39.69
N CYS A 25 -35.23 41.11 39.81
CA CYS A 25 -33.99 41.80 40.18
C CYS A 25 -33.88 42.15 41.67
N LEU A 26 -34.90 41.82 42.47
CA LEU A 26 -35.01 42.04 43.91
C LEU A 26 -34.91 43.51 44.37
N ARG A 27 -34.99 44.48 43.44
CA ARG A 27 -34.92 45.93 43.71
C ARG A 27 -36.31 46.55 43.90
N ASP A 28 -36.38 47.58 44.74
CA ASP A 28 -37.61 48.33 45.02
C ASP A 28 -37.75 49.53 44.08
N PHE A 29 -38.93 49.68 43.47
CA PHE A 29 -39.25 50.79 42.57
C PHE A 29 -40.55 51.46 42.99
N CYS A 30 -40.70 52.76 42.76
CA CYS A 30 -42.03 53.36 42.79
C CYS A 30 -42.79 52.96 41.51
N PHE A 31 -44.12 53.02 41.52
CA PHE A 31 -44.96 52.55 40.41
C PHE A 31 -44.56 53.09 39.01
N LYS A 32 -44.11 54.35 38.91
CA LYS A 32 -43.62 54.90 37.65
C LYS A 32 -42.35 54.23 37.16
N HIS A 33 -41.33 54.16 38.01
CA HIS A 33 -40.05 53.54 37.67
C HIS A 33 -40.11 52.02 37.56
N LEU A 34 -41.12 51.37 38.15
CA LEU A 34 -41.41 49.96 37.89
C LEU A 34 -41.89 49.76 36.44
N GLY A 35 -42.77 50.64 35.95
CA GLY A 35 -43.20 50.63 34.55
C GLY A 35 -42.03 50.83 33.59
N ASP A 36 -41.15 51.80 33.87
CA ASP A 36 -39.93 52.02 33.07
C ASP A 36 -39.00 50.80 33.10
N HIS A 37 -38.88 50.13 34.25
CA HIS A 37 -38.08 48.91 34.38
C HIS A 37 -38.67 47.73 33.58
N GLN A 38 -39.99 47.57 33.60
CA GLN A 38 -40.68 46.56 32.79
C GLN A 38 -40.54 46.83 31.29
N GLN A 39 -40.62 48.11 30.90
CA GLN A 39 -40.37 48.52 29.51
C GLN A 39 -38.94 48.18 29.07
N GLU A 40 -37.94 48.45 29.91
CA GLU A 40 -36.53 48.09 29.64
C GLU A 40 -36.34 46.57 29.47
N LEU A 41 -37.07 45.75 30.24
CA LEU A 41 -37.06 44.29 30.09
C LEU A 41 -37.73 43.84 28.77
N HIS A 42 -38.77 44.51 28.31
CA HIS A 42 -39.36 44.25 27.00
C HIS A 42 -38.40 44.61 25.87
N GLU A 43 -37.73 45.76 25.95
CA GLU A 43 -36.70 46.16 24.97
C GLU A 43 -35.54 45.15 24.92
N GLN A 44 -35.12 44.61 26.06
CA GLN A 44 -34.11 43.54 26.11
C GLN A 44 -34.60 42.24 25.49
N LEU A 45 -35.87 41.87 25.69
CA LEU A 45 -36.46 40.68 25.08
C LEU A 45 -36.54 40.83 23.56
N ASP A 46 -37.00 41.98 23.08
CA ASP A 46 -37.06 42.30 21.65
C ASP A 46 -35.66 42.20 21.01
N GLN A 47 -34.63 42.70 21.70
CA GLN A 47 -33.24 42.57 21.23
C GLN A 47 -32.79 41.10 21.16
N ILE A 48 -33.18 40.26 22.12
CA ILE A 48 -32.88 38.82 22.11
C ILE A 48 -33.60 38.14 20.93
N GLU A 49 -34.85 38.51 20.64
CA GLU A 49 -35.59 37.99 19.49
C GLU A 49 -34.94 38.40 18.16
N CYS A 50 -34.54 39.67 18.02
CA CYS A 50 -33.78 40.12 16.85
C CYS A 50 -32.46 39.37 16.71
N ASN A 51 -31.71 39.17 17.80
CA ASN A 51 -30.45 38.43 17.77
C ASN A 51 -30.65 36.95 17.38
N ARG A 52 -31.72 36.32 17.88
CA ARG A 52 -32.12 34.96 17.50
C ARG A 52 -32.39 34.86 16.00
N ASP A 53 -33.12 35.83 15.44
CA ASP A 53 -33.48 35.83 14.03
C ASP A 53 -32.26 36.06 13.13
N LEU A 54 -31.35 36.97 13.51
CA LEU A 54 -30.06 37.16 12.84
C LEU A 54 -29.19 35.90 12.89
N PHE A 55 -29.14 35.23 14.04
CA PHE A 55 -28.40 33.98 14.20
C PHE A 55 -29.00 32.87 13.33
N ARG A 56 -30.33 32.75 13.29
CA ARG A 56 -31.03 31.79 12.43
C ARG A 56 -30.79 32.06 10.95
N GLN A 57 -30.76 33.34 10.55
CA GLN A 57 -30.40 33.72 9.19
C GLN A 57 -28.97 33.31 8.86
N SER A 58 -28.01 33.59 9.75
CA SER A 58 -26.60 33.19 9.59
C SER A 58 -26.44 31.67 9.46
N LEU A 59 -27.14 30.89 10.29
CA LEU A 59 -27.17 29.42 10.17
C LEU A 59 -27.76 28.94 8.84
N THR A 60 -28.80 29.62 8.35
CA THR A 60 -29.46 29.29 7.08
C THR A 60 -28.55 29.61 5.88
N GLU A 61 -27.75 30.67 5.97
CA GLU A 61 -26.76 31.05 4.95
C GLU A 61 -25.58 30.07 4.93
N GLU A 62 -25.03 29.70 6.10
CA GLU A 62 -23.97 28.68 6.23
C GLU A 62 -24.40 27.28 5.79
N THR A 63 -25.69 26.93 5.94
CA THR A 63 -26.21 25.63 5.48
C THR A 63 -26.51 25.60 3.98
N LYS A 64 -26.75 26.74 3.34
CA LYS A 64 -26.98 26.83 1.88
C LYS A 64 -25.68 26.64 1.09
N ASP A 65 -24.59 27.27 1.50
CA ASP A 65 -23.27 27.10 0.87
C ASP A 65 -22.38 26.16 1.68
N SER A 66 -22.75 24.87 1.67
CA SER A 66 -22.01 23.82 2.35
C SER A 66 -20.54 23.72 1.90
N SER A 67 -20.14 24.29 0.77
CA SER A 67 -18.75 24.35 0.28
C SER A 67 -17.93 25.51 0.84
N ALA A 68 -18.57 26.56 1.39
CA ALA A 68 -17.88 27.74 1.90
C ALA A 68 -17.31 27.56 3.32
N HIS A 69 -17.72 26.49 4.02
CA HIS A 69 -17.34 26.23 5.40
C HIS A 69 -15.81 26.19 5.59
N PRO A 70 -15.25 26.90 6.59
CA PRO A 70 -13.80 27.01 6.77
C PRO A 70 -13.05 25.67 6.86
N LEU A 71 -13.64 24.67 7.53
CA LEU A 71 -13.03 23.33 7.63
C LEU A 71 -12.99 22.60 6.28
N LYS A 72 -13.97 22.80 5.40
CA LYS A 72 -13.96 22.21 4.06
C LYS A 72 -12.91 22.88 3.17
N LYS A 73 -12.78 24.21 3.25
CA LYS A 73 -11.68 24.94 2.60
C LYS A 73 -10.30 24.45 3.04
N GLN A 74 -10.14 24.06 4.32
CA GLN A 74 -8.89 23.46 4.79
C GLN A 74 -8.64 22.08 4.18
N ILE A 75 -9.68 21.25 4.04
CA ILE A 75 -9.58 19.94 3.37
C ILE A 75 -9.23 20.14 1.89
N ASP A 76 -9.92 21.04 1.19
CA ASP A 76 -9.66 21.35 -0.22
C ASP A 76 -8.22 21.85 -0.43
N GLU A 77 -7.72 22.66 0.50
CA GLU A 77 -6.33 23.13 0.47
C GLU A 77 -5.34 21.99 0.70
N TRP A 78 -5.61 21.09 1.64
CA TRP A 78 -4.76 19.92 1.89
C TRP A 78 -4.74 18.97 0.70
N GLU A 79 -5.88 18.76 0.04
CA GLU A 79 -5.99 17.99 -1.18
C GLU A 79 -5.14 18.62 -2.29
N ARG A 80 -5.34 19.91 -2.56
CA ARG A 80 -4.60 20.67 -3.57
C ARG A 80 -3.10 20.60 -3.36
N VAL A 81 -2.63 20.82 -2.13
CA VAL A 81 -1.20 20.77 -1.79
C VAL A 81 -0.65 19.36 -1.94
N SER A 82 -1.40 18.34 -1.52
CA SER A 82 -0.93 16.94 -1.58
C SER A 82 -0.84 16.42 -3.01
N VAL A 83 -1.87 16.68 -3.83
CA VAL A 83 -1.87 16.36 -5.26
C VAL A 83 -0.72 17.08 -5.97
N GLY A 84 -0.52 18.37 -5.67
CA GLY A 84 0.59 19.14 -6.23
C GLY A 84 1.96 18.55 -5.90
N LYS A 85 2.18 18.09 -4.66
CA LYS A 85 3.43 17.42 -4.26
C LYS A 85 3.64 16.10 -5.00
N ILE A 86 2.59 15.28 -5.11
CA ILE A 86 2.66 13.99 -5.82
C ILE A 86 3.00 14.21 -7.30
N GLN A 87 2.32 15.17 -7.94
CA GLN A 87 2.57 15.50 -9.35
C GLN A 87 3.98 16.03 -9.56
N LYS A 88 4.47 16.91 -8.67
CA LYS A 88 5.84 17.42 -8.72
C LYS A 88 6.86 16.30 -8.62
N THR A 89 6.77 15.44 -7.61
CA THR A 89 7.68 14.30 -7.45
C THR A 89 7.65 13.37 -8.65
N ALA A 90 6.46 13.06 -9.19
CA ALA A 90 6.34 12.23 -10.38
C ALA A 90 7.00 12.87 -11.62
N ASN A 91 6.87 14.19 -11.79
CA ASN A 91 7.49 14.91 -12.89
C ASN A 91 9.01 15.00 -12.73
N ASP A 92 9.51 15.23 -11.52
CA ASP A 92 10.94 15.24 -11.22
C ASP A 92 11.57 13.87 -11.52
N SER A 93 10.91 12.77 -11.12
CA SER A 93 11.37 11.41 -11.44
C SER A 93 11.31 11.11 -12.94
N ARG A 94 10.29 11.57 -13.66
CA ARG A 94 10.23 11.45 -15.13
C ARG A 94 11.37 12.20 -15.81
N LEU A 95 11.65 13.43 -15.37
CA LEU A 95 12.73 14.24 -15.93
C LEU A 95 14.09 13.58 -15.70
N LEU A 96 14.34 13.06 -14.50
CA LEU A 96 15.55 12.32 -14.18
C LEU A 96 15.69 11.06 -15.06
N LEU A 97 14.61 10.29 -15.23
CA LEU A 97 14.60 9.12 -16.09
C LEU A 97 14.89 9.48 -17.55
N THR A 98 14.25 10.51 -18.09
CA THR A 98 14.49 10.98 -19.47
C THR A 98 15.95 11.39 -19.65
N LYS A 99 16.55 12.08 -18.67
CA LYS A 99 17.96 12.46 -18.72
C LYS A 99 18.86 11.23 -18.85
N HIS A 100 18.66 10.21 -18.02
CA HIS A 100 19.48 9.00 -18.08
C HIS A 100 19.24 8.16 -19.33
N ILE A 101 18.00 8.10 -19.83
CA ILE A 101 17.70 7.47 -21.13
C ILE A 101 18.49 8.17 -22.24
N ASN A 102 18.49 9.51 -22.26
CA ASN A 102 19.21 10.27 -23.27
C ASN A 102 20.73 10.06 -23.17
N GLU A 103 21.31 10.08 -21.96
CA GLU A 103 22.73 9.76 -21.74
C GLU A 103 23.09 8.36 -22.24
N HIS A 104 22.23 7.38 -21.97
CA HIS A 104 22.42 6.00 -22.42
C HIS A 104 22.32 5.87 -23.96
N ILE A 105 21.35 6.55 -24.58
CA ILE A 105 21.19 6.60 -26.05
C ILE A 105 22.44 7.22 -26.68
N SER A 106 22.94 8.35 -26.17
CA SER A 106 24.18 8.95 -26.68
C SER A 106 25.39 8.03 -26.54
N GLY A 107 25.45 7.21 -25.47
CA GLY A 107 26.46 6.17 -25.32
C GLY A 107 26.36 5.06 -26.38
N ILE A 108 25.15 4.66 -26.76
CA ILE A 108 24.90 3.70 -27.84
C ILE A 108 25.26 4.29 -29.19
N GLU A 109 24.88 5.54 -29.46
CA GLU A 109 25.24 6.26 -30.70
C GLU A 109 26.76 6.29 -30.89
N ALA A 110 27.53 6.61 -29.84
CA ALA A 110 28.99 6.59 -29.91
C ALA A 110 29.57 5.19 -30.20
N LYS A 111 28.99 4.12 -29.64
CA LYS A 111 29.38 2.73 -29.94
C LYS A 111 29.02 2.36 -31.39
N LEU A 112 27.87 2.80 -31.89
CA LEU A 112 27.42 2.58 -33.26
C LEU A 112 28.31 3.30 -34.27
N ASP A 113 28.73 4.53 -33.96
CA ASP A 113 29.71 5.28 -34.77
C ASP A 113 31.05 4.56 -34.85
N LYS A 114 31.51 3.97 -33.73
CA LYS A 114 32.72 3.15 -33.71
C LYS A 114 32.58 1.91 -34.58
N LEU A 115 31.45 1.20 -34.48
CA LEU A 115 31.17 0.03 -35.32
C LEU A 115 31.09 0.39 -36.81
N THR A 116 30.50 1.54 -37.13
CA THR A 116 30.42 2.07 -38.49
C THR A 116 31.80 2.38 -39.07
N LYS A 117 32.71 2.92 -38.26
CA LYS A 117 34.12 3.12 -38.66
C LYS A 117 34.85 1.79 -38.90
N GLN A 118 34.63 0.79 -38.03
CA GLN A 118 35.19 -0.55 -38.21
C GLN A 118 34.69 -1.21 -39.49
N LEU A 119 33.39 -1.11 -39.79
CA LEU A 119 32.79 -1.58 -41.05
C LEU A 119 33.41 -0.93 -42.28
N ARG A 120 33.74 0.37 -42.23
CA ARG A 120 34.42 1.05 -43.34
C ARG A 120 35.83 0.53 -43.54
N LEU A 121 36.62 0.39 -42.48
CA LEU A 121 37.99 -0.12 -42.55
C LEU A 121 38.03 -1.54 -43.12
N ILE A 122 37.20 -2.45 -42.59
CA ILE A 122 37.09 -3.83 -43.08
C ILE A 122 36.75 -3.89 -44.57
N ARG A 123 35.91 -2.96 -45.05
CA ARG A 123 35.51 -2.86 -46.45
C ARG A 123 36.57 -2.21 -47.34
N GLU A 124 37.36 -1.29 -46.82
CA GLU A 124 38.47 -0.65 -47.54
C GLU A 124 39.68 -1.59 -47.67
N GLU A 125 39.91 -2.42 -46.66
CA GLU A 125 41.02 -3.39 -46.59
C GLU A 125 40.66 -4.75 -47.22
N ASP A 126 39.39 -4.96 -47.60
CA ASP A 126 38.82 -6.26 -48.05
C ASP A 126 39.13 -7.43 -47.07
N ASP A 127 39.34 -7.11 -45.78
CA ASP A 127 39.74 -8.07 -44.74
C ASP A 127 38.53 -8.56 -43.93
N PHE A 128 37.63 -9.28 -44.60
CA PHE A 128 36.50 -9.92 -43.95
C PHE A 128 36.46 -11.44 -44.19
N ASN A 129 36.05 -12.15 -43.15
CA ASN A 129 35.72 -13.56 -43.18
C ASN A 129 34.42 -13.81 -42.39
N GLU A 130 33.92 -15.03 -42.37
CA GLU A 130 32.65 -15.33 -41.69
C GLU A 130 32.67 -14.97 -40.20
N ILE A 131 33.85 -15.03 -39.56
CA ILE A 131 34.02 -14.69 -38.13
C ILE A 131 33.89 -13.18 -37.93
N THR A 132 34.53 -12.37 -38.77
CA THR A 132 34.44 -10.90 -38.71
C THR A 132 33.01 -10.43 -38.92
N LEU A 133 32.29 -11.03 -39.89
CA LEU A 133 30.88 -10.72 -40.14
C LEU A 133 29.99 -11.13 -38.97
N LEU A 134 30.21 -12.32 -38.38
CA LEU A 134 29.47 -12.78 -37.21
C LEU A 134 29.70 -11.89 -35.99
N GLN A 135 30.92 -11.39 -35.79
CA GLN A 135 31.26 -10.48 -34.69
C GLN A 135 30.53 -9.14 -34.83
N LEU A 136 30.49 -8.58 -36.04
CA LEU A 136 29.76 -7.34 -36.32
C LEU A 136 28.25 -7.49 -36.11
N ASP A 137 27.67 -8.60 -36.54
CA ASP A 137 26.24 -8.91 -36.34
C ASP A 137 25.90 -9.13 -34.86
N THR A 138 26.78 -9.81 -34.14
CA THR A 138 26.65 -10.02 -32.69
C THR A 138 26.70 -8.68 -31.94
N GLU A 139 27.61 -7.79 -32.33
CA GLU A 139 27.76 -6.47 -31.71
C GLU A 139 26.56 -5.56 -32.00
N LEU A 140 26.02 -5.59 -33.22
CA LEU A 140 24.75 -4.92 -33.58
C LEU A 140 23.57 -5.45 -32.76
N THR A 141 23.46 -6.77 -32.61
CA THR A 141 22.42 -7.40 -31.80
C THR A 141 22.56 -7.01 -30.33
N ARG A 142 23.79 -6.95 -29.82
CA ARG A 142 24.11 -6.49 -28.45
C ARG A 142 23.67 -5.04 -28.24
N LEU A 143 24.06 -4.12 -29.12
CA LEU A 143 23.64 -2.70 -29.05
C LEU A 143 22.11 -2.54 -29.12
N THR A 144 21.45 -3.34 -29.96
CA THR A 144 19.99 -3.36 -30.07
C THR A 144 19.34 -3.83 -28.78
N SER A 145 19.91 -4.85 -28.11
CA SER A 145 19.41 -5.32 -26.82
C SER A 145 19.63 -4.30 -25.69
N GLU A 146 20.80 -3.64 -25.65
CA GLU A 146 21.12 -2.58 -24.69
C GLU A 146 20.15 -1.41 -24.80
N MET A 147 19.83 -0.99 -26.03
CA MET A 147 18.89 0.11 -26.30
C MET A 147 17.50 -0.13 -25.71
N ASN A 148 17.00 -1.36 -25.80
CA ASN A 148 15.66 -1.72 -25.35
C ASN A 148 15.57 -2.01 -23.85
N LYS A 149 16.69 -2.34 -23.20
CA LYS A 149 16.75 -2.61 -21.76
C LYS A 149 18.08 -2.12 -21.18
N PRO A 150 18.16 -0.85 -20.74
CA PRO A 150 19.33 -0.34 -20.08
C PRO A 150 19.62 -1.16 -18.82
N PRO A 151 20.82 -1.72 -18.65
CA PRO A 151 21.14 -2.56 -17.48
C PRO A 151 21.18 -1.79 -16.16
N ASN A 152 21.25 -0.45 -16.20
CA ASN A 152 21.51 0.40 -15.03
C ASN A 152 20.27 1.09 -14.45
N ILE A 153 19.08 0.92 -15.05
CA ILE A 153 17.86 1.61 -14.62
C ILE A 153 16.89 0.59 -14.02
N SER A 154 16.57 0.76 -12.74
CA SER A 154 15.52 -0.02 -12.06
C SER A 154 14.53 0.92 -11.37
N ILE A 155 13.24 0.67 -11.58
CA ILE A 155 12.15 1.39 -10.93
C ILE A 155 11.60 0.46 -9.85
N LEU A 156 11.81 0.83 -8.59
CA LEU A 156 11.32 0.07 -7.43
C LEU A 156 10.24 0.91 -6.71
N PRO A 157 9.04 0.36 -6.47
CA PRO A 157 8.07 0.97 -5.58
C PRO A 157 8.59 0.87 -4.14
N GLU A 158 8.81 2.00 -3.49
CA GLU A 158 9.22 2.01 -2.10
C GLU A 158 7.99 2.20 -1.21
N SER A 159 7.62 1.13 -0.50
CA SER A 159 6.45 1.06 0.37
C SER A 159 6.71 1.77 1.71
N SER A 160 6.83 3.09 1.70
CA SER A 160 6.73 3.88 2.93
C SER A 160 5.32 4.47 3.04
N LEU A 161 4.64 4.11 4.12
CA LEU A 161 3.26 4.45 4.44
C LEU A 161 2.92 5.92 4.09
N ASN A 162 1.91 6.05 3.22
CA ASN A 162 1.07 7.23 2.91
C ASN A 162 1.31 7.99 1.60
N ILE A 163 2.47 7.93 0.94
CA ILE A 163 2.64 8.30 -0.47
C ILE A 163 3.78 7.45 -1.03
N SER A 164 3.49 6.63 -2.05
CA SER A 164 4.52 5.84 -2.75
C SER A 164 5.54 6.80 -3.37
N ASN A 165 6.70 6.94 -2.74
CA ASN A 165 7.80 7.71 -3.30
C ASN A 165 8.39 6.92 -4.47
N LEU A 166 8.23 7.44 -5.69
CA LEU A 166 8.83 6.85 -6.88
C LEU A 166 10.30 7.29 -6.96
N ARG A 167 11.22 6.46 -6.47
CA ARG A 167 12.67 6.68 -6.62
C ARG A 167 13.23 5.82 -7.75
N VAL A 168 14.01 6.47 -8.61
CA VAL A 168 14.78 5.79 -9.66
C VAL A 168 16.14 5.43 -9.06
N TYR A 169 16.46 4.14 -9.05
CA TYR A 169 17.77 3.65 -8.60
C TYR A 169 18.68 3.46 -9.81
N ILE A 170 19.81 4.18 -9.80
CA ILE A 170 20.85 4.12 -10.83
C ILE A 170 22.05 3.41 -10.22
N SER A 171 22.42 2.28 -10.78
CA SER A 171 23.61 1.53 -10.34
C SER A 171 24.81 1.93 -11.21
N ASP A 172 25.72 2.72 -10.66
CA ASP A 172 27.01 3.02 -11.31
C ASP A 172 27.94 1.81 -11.15
N ARG A 173 28.16 1.05 -12.23
CA ARG A 173 29.29 0.13 -12.33
C ARG A 173 30.39 0.82 -13.14
N GLU A 174 31.31 1.46 -12.42
CA GLU A 174 32.63 1.81 -12.96
C GLU A 174 33.35 0.52 -13.41
N THR A 175 33.78 0.50 -14.67
CA THR A 175 34.53 -0.59 -15.29
C THR A 175 36.03 -0.43 -15.03
N ALA A 176 36.61 -1.36 -14.27
CA ALA A 176 38.03 -1.74 -14.27
C ALA A 176 38.05 -3.27 -14.07
N SER A 177 38.81 -4.13 -14.73
CA SER A 177 40.13 -4.08 -15.35
C SER A 177 40.22 -5.30 -16.30
N THR A 178 40.55 -5.13 -17.57
CA THR A 178 41.88 -5.39 -18.19
C THR A 178 42.16 -6.88 -18.48
N MET A 179 42.18 -7.19 -19.78
CA MET A 179 42.84 -8.38 -20.34
C MET A 179 44.36 -8.20 -20.24
N GLU A 180 45.06 -9.20 -19.72
CA GLU A 180 46.49 -9.38 -19.99
C GLU A 180 46.66 -10.55 -20.96
N SER A 181 47.34 -10.24 -22.06
CA SER A 181 47.91 -11.20 -23.00
C SER A 181 49.38 -11.37 -22.65
N SER A 182 49.90 -12.60 -22.67
CA SER A 182 51.33 -12.83 -22.83
C SER A 182 51.56 -14.04 -23.71
N VAL A 183 52.15 -13.78 -24.88
CA VAL A 183 52.75 -14.73 -25.81
C VAL A 183 54.06 -15.25 -25.21
N ASN A 184 54.42 -16.50 -25.46
CA ASN A 184 55.82 -16.88 -25.73
C ASN A 184 55.91 -18.16 -26.60
N HIS A 185 56.89 -18.09 -27.51
CA HIS A 185 57.31 -19.00 -28.56
C HIS A 185 57.76 -20.40 -28.09
N GLU A 186 57.58 -21.41 -28.95
CA GLU A 186 58.70 -22.31 -29.33
C GLU A 186 58.41 -23.04 -30.66
N ASP A 187 59.47 -23.13 -31.47
CA ASP A 187 59.58 -23.75 -32.79
C ASP A 187 59.26 -25.24 -32.80
N VAL A 188 58.27 -25.66 -33.61
CA VAL A 188 58.28 -27.00 -34.23
C VAL A 188 57.63 -26.90 -35.62
N CYS A 189 58.46 -26.97 -36.67
CA CYS A 189 57.98 -27.15 -38.04
C CYS A 189 57.69 -28.64 -38.30
N VAL A 190 56.43 -29.06 -38.15
CA VAL A 190 55.96 -30.37 -38.64
C VAL A 190 55.33 -30.17 -40.02
N ARG A 191 56.04 -30.62 -41.05
CA ARG A 191 55.53 -30.67 -42.43
C ARG A 191 54.63 -31.90 -42.59
N SER A 192 53.32 -31.72 -42.39
CA SER A 192 52.33 -32.77 -42.70
C SER A 192 51.80 -32.59 -44.13
N ILE A 193 51.95 -33.63 -44.94
CA ILE A 193 51.33 -33.73 -46.26
C ILE A 193 49.91 -34.25 -46.03
N VAL A 194 48.92 -33.36 -46.07
CA VAL A 194 47.49 -33.72 -46.00
C VAL A 194 47.02 -34.07 -47.42
N ARG A 195 46.73 -35.35 -47.66
CA ARG A 195 45.96 -35.77 -48.84
C ARG A 195 44.49 -35.45 -48.60
N ALA A 196 43.99 -34.44 -49.31
CA ALA A 196 42.57 -34.08 -49.36
C ALA A 196 41.78 -35.15 -50.14
N LYS A 197 41.22 -36.14 -49.43
CA LYS A 197 40.12 -36.98 -49.94
C LYS A 197 39.44 -37.75 -48.81
N THR A 198 38.67 -37.03 -47.96
CA THR A 198 37.52 -37.57 -47.16
C THR A 198 36.83 -36.48 -46.29
N GLN A 199 37.00 -35.19 -46.57
CA GLN A 199 36.60 -34.10 -45.65
C GLN A 199 35.08 -33.77 -45.63
N SER A 200 34.27 -34.37 -46.50
CA SER A 200 32.86 -33.93 -46.67
C SER A 200 31.85 -34.69 -45.80
N GLN A 201 32.07 -35.97 -45.47
CA GLN A 201 31.02 -36.81 -44.88
C GLN A 201 30.98 -36.78 -43.34
N VAL A 202 32.15 -36.65 -42.67
CA VAL A 202 32.24 -36.59 -41.20
C VAL A 202 31.85 -35.21 -40.65
N SER A 203 32.00 -34.15 -41.44
CA SER A 203 31.62 -32.78 -41.06
C SER A 203 30.09 -32.62 -40.97
N MET A 204 29.36 -33.15 -41.95
CA MET A 204 27.88 -33.11 -41.95
C MET A 204 27.26 -33.89 -40.79
N GLU A 205 27.76 -35.08 -40.49
CA GLU A 205 27.17 -35.92 -39.45
C GLU A 205 27.32 -35.27 -38.06
N ASN A 206 28.45 -34.59 -37.82
CA ASN A 206 28.67 -33.86 -36.57
C ASN A 206 27.89 -32.56 -36.48
N THR A 207 27.77 -31.81 -37.57
CA THR A 207 26.90 -30.62 -37.59
C THR A 207 25.44 -30.99 -37.37
N GLN A 208 24.97 -32.12 -37.92
CA GLN A 208 23.64 -32.66 -37.63
C GLN A 208 23.46 -33.07 -36.16
N LYS A 209 24.46 -33.74 -35.56
CA LYS A 209 24.43 -34.10 -34.12
C LYS A 209 24.46 -32.87 -33.21
N MET A 210 25.27 -31.86 -33.53
CA MET A 210 25.36 -30.61 -32.79
C MET A 210 24.03 -29.83 -32.88
N ALA A 211 23.45 -29.73 -34.07
CA ALA A 211 22.13 -29.12 -34.28
C ALA A 211 21.03 -29.88 -33.50
N ALA A 212 21.10 -31.21 -33.47
CA ALA A 212 20.17 -32.03 -32.68
C ALA A 212 20.32 -31.81 -31.17
N LEU A 213 21.55 -31.66 -30.67
CA LEU A 213 21.81 -31.35 -29.25
C LEU A 213 21.34 -29.95 -28.88
N LEU A 214 21.58 -28.94 -29.73
CA LEU A 214 21.07 -27.58 -29.53
C LEU A 214 19.54 -27.53 -29.57
N GLY A 215 18.90 -28.31 -30.45
CA GLY A 215 17.44 -28.48 -30.46
C GLY A 215 16.91 -29.15 -29.18
N ARG A 216 17.61 -30.15 -28.64
CA ARG A 216 17.27 -30.76 -27.34
C ARG A 216 17.49 -29.79 -26.18
N LEU A 217 18.52 -28.94 -26.24
CA LEU A 217 18.79 -27.91 -25.25
C LEU A 217 17.68 -26.83 -25.26
N GLY A 218 17.29 -26.36 -26.45
CA GLY A 218 16.19 -25.40 -26.61
C GLY A 218 14.85 -25.94 -26.08
N THR A 219 14.51 -27.19 -26.43
CA THR A 219 13.28 -27.83 -25.94
C THR A 219 13.31 -28.10 -24.42
N THR A 220 14.48 -28.39 -23.84
CA THR A 220 14.60 -28.56 -22.39
C THR A 220 14.53 -27.25 -21.61
N HIS A 221 15.06 -26.14 -22.14
CA HIS A 221 14.89 -24.83 -21.53
C HIS A 221 13.41 -24.43 -21.51
N GLN A 222 12.71 -24.60 -22.64
CA GLN A 222 11.28 -24.32 -22.76
C GLN A 222 10.43 -25.15 -21.79
N GLN A 223 10.75 -26.43 -21.61
CA GLN A 223 10.07 -27.29 -20.62
C GLN A 223 10.27 -26.83 -19.18
N VAL A 224 11.46 -26.35 -18.82
CA VAL A 224 11.73 -25.85 -17.47
C VAL A 224 11.03 -24.51 -17.23
N ASP A 225 11.07 -23.60 -18.19
CA ASP A 225 10.36 -22.32 -18.10
C ASP A 225 8.84 -22.54 -17.96
N GLU A 226 8.28 -23.48 -18.72
CA GLU A 226 6.87 -23.80 -18.62
C GLU A 226 6.51 -24.50 -17.30
N TYR A 227 7.38 -25.36 -16.77
CA TYR A 227 7.22 -25.92 -15.43
C TYR A 227 7.25 -24.82 -14.36
N ALA A 228 8.25 -23.93 -14.40
CA ALA A 228 8.38 -22.82 -13.46
C ALA A 228 7.17 -21.88 -13.52
N ARG A 229 6.68 -21.58 -14.73
CA ARG A 229 5.45 -20.79 -14.93
C ARG A 229 4.25 -21.48 -14.28
N ARG A 230 3.96 -22.74 -14.62
CA ARG A 230 2.81 -23.48 -14.05
C ARG A 230 2.89 -23.59 -12.53
N ARG A 231 4.09 -23.81 -11.98
CA ARG A 231 4.30 -23.87 -10.52
C ARG A 231 4.02 -22.52 -9.85
N THR A 232 4.45 -21.43 -10.48
CA THR A 232 4.22 -20.06 -9.99
C THR A 232 2.74 -19.70 -10.05
N GLU A 233 2.04 -20.09 -11.12
CA GLU A 233 0.59 -19.89 -11.27
C GLU A 233 -0.19 -20.65 -10.18
N GLN A 234 0.10 -21.94 -9.97
CA GLN A 234 -0.53 -22.74 -8.91
C GLN A 234 -0.34 -22.13 -7.52
N ILE A 235 0.86 -21.60 -7.25
CA ILE A 235 1.15 -20.92 -5.99
C ILE A 235 0.33 -19.64 -5.88
N SER A 236 0.32 -18.82 -6.94
CA SER A 236 -0.46 -17.58 -6.97
C SER A 236 -1.95 -17.85 -6.74
N GLU A 237 -2.52 -18.87 -7.39
CA GLU A 237 -3.93 -19.26 -7.22
C GLU A 237 -4.23 -19.68 -5.78
N LYS A 238 -3.37 -20.52 -5.19
CA LYS A 238 -3.53 -20.96 -3.79
C LYS A 238 -3.45 -19.77 -2.83
N PHE A 239 -2.49 -18.87 -3.02
CA PHE A 239 -2.37 -17.66 -2.19
C PHE A 239 -3.57 -16.72 -2.34
N LEU A 240 -4.07 -16.51 -3.55
CA LEU A 240 -5.27 -15.71 -3.77
C LEU A 240 -6.49 -16.33 -3.09
N ALA A 241 -6.61 -17.66 -3.10
CA ALA A 241 -7.67 -18.37 -2.37
C ALA A 241 -7.54 -18.20 -0.85
N ASP A 242 -6.32 -18.28 -0.31
CA ASP A 242 -6.05 -18.10 1.12
C ASP A 242 -6.31 -16.66 1.59
N ILE A 243 -5.89 -15.65 0.81
CA ILE A 243 -6.21 -14.24 1.06
C ILE A 243 -7.72 -14.03 1.04
N SER A 244 -8.41 -14.56 0.01
CA SER A 244 -9.86 -14.44 -0.11
C SER A 244 -10.59 -15.04 1.09
N ARG A 245 -10.11 -16.18 1.59
CA ARG A 245 -10.63 -16.82 2.81
C ARG A 245 -10.39 -15.93 4.05
N ILE A 246 -9.19 -15.37 4.23
CA ILE A 246 -8.91 -14.46 5.37
C ILE A 246 -9.81 -13.22 5.33
N VAL A 247 -10.03 -12.65 4.15
CA VAL A 247 -10.94 -11.51 3.96
C VAL A 247 -12.38 -11.88 4.31
N ALA A 248 -12.85 -13.05 3.84
CA ALA A 248 -14.18 -13.55 4.18
C ALA A 248 -14.33 -13.79 5.70
N ASP A 249 -13.36 -14.42 6.35
CA ASP A 249 -13.37 -14.64 7.80
C ASP A 249 -13.39 -13.32 8.58
N ALA A 250 -12.57 -12.35 8.17
CA ALA A 250 -12.57 -11.02 8.78
C ALA A 250 -13.92 -10.31 8.62
N SER A 251 -14.55 -10.44 7.45
CA SER A 251 -15.89 -9.89 7.20
C SER A 251 -16.95 -10.54 8.09
N ILE A 252 -16.91 -11.87 8.27
CA ILE A 252 -17.82 -12.60 9.16
C ILE A 252 -17.62 -12.14 10.62
N GLN A 253 -16.37 -11.96 11.05
CA GLN A 253 -16.07 -11.47 12.40
C GLN A 253 -16.57 -10.04 12.63
N GLN A 254 -16.39 -9.15 11.66
CA GLN A 254 -16.92 -7.78 11.72
C GLN A 254 -18.45 -7.76 11.80
N GLN A 255 -19.13 -8.56 10.98
CA GLN A 255 -20.58 -8.67 11.03
C GLN A 255 -21.06 -9.21 12.38
N THR A 256 -20.34 -10.18 12.95
CA THR A 256 -20.63 -10.73 14.27
C THR A 256 -20.49 -9.68 15.37
N LEU A 257 -19.44 -8.85 15.33
CA LEU A 257 -19.26 -7.74 16.26
C LEU A 257 -20.39 -6.71 16.19
N LEU A 258 -20.86 -6.37 14.98
CA LEU A 258 -21.99 -5.46 14.80
C LEU A 258 -23.27 -6.02 15.42
N VAL A 259 -23.52 -7.32 15.23
CA VAL A 259 -24.68 -7.99 15.84
C VAL A 259 -24.58 -8.00 17.38
N ASP A 260 -23.41 -8.33 17.95
CA ASP A 260 -23.18 -8.30 19.40
C ASP A 260 -23.32 -6.87 19.98
N ALA A 261 -22.77 -5.86 19.31
CA ALA A 261 -22.88 -4.47 19.73
C ALA A 261 -24.34 -3.97 19.74
N ASN A 262 -25.09 -4.29 18.68
CA ASN A 262 -26.52 -3.96 18.61
C ASN A 262 -27.33 -4.69 19.71
N ALA A 263 -27.03 -5.97 19.96
CA ALA A 263 -27.67 -6.74 21.03
C ALA A 263 -27.38 -6.16 22.42
N ARG A 264 -26.14 -5.76 22.69
CA ARG A 264 -25.75 -5.09 23.94
C ARG A 264 -26.41 -3.73 24.10
N SER A 265 -26.47 -2.93 23.02
CA SER A 265 -27.16 -1.64 23.02
C SER A 265 -28.65 -1.81 23.37
N ALA A 266 -29.32 -2.80 22.77
CA ALA A 266 -30.72 -3.09 23.07
C ALA A 266 -30.92 -3.55 24.53
N ALA A 267 -30.00 -4.37 25.08
CA ALA A 267 -30.04 -4.78 26.48
C ALA A 267 -29.89 -3.59 27.44
N ILE A 268 -28.98 -2.66 27.12
CA ILE A 268 -28.79 -1.42 27.86
C ILE A 268 -30.07 -0.57 27.85
N GLU A 269 -30.71 -0.41 26.69
CA GLU A 269 -31.97 0.34 26.57
C GLU A 269 -33.11 -0.25 27.42
N GLU A 270 -33.26 -1.58 27.43
CA GLU A 270 -34.27 -2.23 28.27
C GLU A 270 -33.95 -2.10 29.78
N GLU A 271 -32.68 -2.14 30.18
CA GLU A 271 -32.28 -1.87 31.57
C GLU A 271 -32.65 -0.44 31.99
N TYR A 272 -32.39 0.56 31.13
CA TYR A 272 -32.74 1.96 31.39
C TYR A 272 -34.25 2.16 31.50
N LYS A 273 -35.01 1.54 30.60
CA LYS A 273 -36.47 1.55 30.63
C LYS A 273 -37.01 0.97 31.93
N HIS A 274 -36.43 -0.14 32.40
CA HIS A 274 -36.80 -0.74 33.69
C HIS A 274 -36.47 0.17 34.88
N LYS A 275 -35.29 0.80 34.90
CA LYS A 275 -34.91 1.78 35.95
C LYS A 275 -35.86 2.99 35.99
N LEU A 276 -36.21 3.54 34.82
CA LEU A 276 -37.17 4.64 34.70
C LEU A 276 -38.55 4.24 35.23
N GLN A 277 -39.04 3.06 34.87
CA GLN A 277 -40.32 2.56 35.37
C GLN A 277 -40.32 2.45 36.90
N LYS A 278 -39.25 1.90 37.49
CA LYS A 278 -39.11 1.81 38.95
C LYS A 278 -39.10 3.18 39.62
N TYR A 279 -38.42 4.17 39.05
CA TYR A 279 -38.43 5.54 39.59
C TYR A 279 -39.81 6.20 39.55
N VAL A 280 -40.58 5.97 38.46
CA VAL A 280 -41.97 6.45 38.37
C VAL A 280 -42.83 5.83 39.47
N GLU A 281 -42.71 4.51 39.69
CA GLU A 281 -43.42 3.81 40.76
C GLU A 281 -43.06 4.36 42.16
N GLU A 282 -41.78 4.62 42.42
CA GLU A 282 -41.32 5.23 43.68
C GLU A 282 -41.89 6.65 43.88
N LEU A 283 -41.95 7.45 42.82
CA LEU A 283 -42.54 8.79 42.86
C LEU A 283 -44.04 8.76 43.14
N ASP A 284 -44.77 7.82 42.54
CA ASP A 284 -46.20 7.63 42.80
C ASP A 284 -46.46 7.26 44.27
N VAL A 285 -45.63 6.40 44.87
CA VAL A 285 -45.70 6.07 46.30
C VAL A 285 -45.45 7.30 47.18
N VAL A 286 -44.44 8.11 46.86
CA VAL A 286 -44.13 9.34 47.62
C VAL A 286 -45.24 10.39 47.44
N LYS A 287 -45.80 10.52 46.24
CA LYS A 287 -46.92 11.41 45.93
C LYS A 287 -48.16 11.02 46.72
N ALA A 288 -48.55 9.74 46.70
CA ALA A 288 -49.67 9.22 47.49
C ALA A 288 -49.47 9.46 48.99
N ARG A 289 -48.26 9.22 49.52
CA ARG A 289 -47.91 9.49 50.92
C ARG A 289 -48.07 10.98 51.27
N ASN A 290 -47.61 11.89 50.42
CA ASN A 290 -47.71 13.32 50.68
C ASN A 290 -49.14 13.85 50.55
N LEU A 291 -49.91 13.38 49.56
CA LEU A 291 -51.35 13.69 49.46
C LEU A 291 -52.10 13.26 50.73
N SER A 292 -51.79 12.08 51.28
CA SER A 292 -52.40 11.60 52.53
C SER A 292 -52.05 12.46 53.77
N LYS A 293 -50.92 13.18 53.74
CA LYS A 293 -50.51 14.11 54.82
C LYS A 293 -51.25 15.44 54.71
N ILE A 294 -51.47 15.93 53.48
CA ILE A 294 -52.22 17.17 53.22
C ILE A 294 -53.69 16.98 53.60
N ASP A 295 -54.28 15.82 53.30
CA ASP A 295 -55.66 15.50 53.68
C ASP A 295 -55.86 15.47 55.21
N LYS A 296 -54.77 15.28 55.97
CA LYS A 296 -54.76 15.28 57.44
C LYS A 296 -54.32 16.61 58.07
N GLY A 297 -53.90 17.61 57.29
CA GLY A 297 -53.35 18.88 57.80
C GLY A 297 -53.50 20.02 56.80
N SER A 298 -54.35 20.99 57.12
CA SER A 298 -54.74 22.15 56.31
C SER A 298 -53.59 23.08 55.84
N ASN A 299 -53.81 23.72 54.67
CA ASN A 299 -53.22 24.98 54.15
C ASN A 299 -51.79 25.02 53.52
N LEU A 300 -51.32 23.96 52.84
CA LEU A 300 -50.19 24.09 51.88
C LEU A 300 -50.70 24.07 50.43
N ARG A 301 -50.32 25.09 49.63
CA ARG A 301 -50.72 25.21 48.21
C ARG A 301 -50.15 24.03 47.39
N PRO A 302 -50.98 23.26 46.68
CA PRO A 302 -50.57 22.11 45.88
C PRO A 302 -49.44 22.36 44.87
N ALA A 303 -49.36 23.58 44.31
CA ALA A 303 -48.40 23.94 43.25
C ALA A 303 -46.92 23.85 43.70
N ALA A 304 -46.60 24.22 44.95
CA ALA A 304 -45.22 24.19 45.43
C ALA A 304 -44.67 22.76 45.59
N ILE A 305 -45.57 21.80 45.81
CA ILE A 305 -45.23 20.38 45.95
C ILE A 305 -44.98 19.77 44.57
N GLU A 306 -45.79 20.12 43.58
CA GLU A 306 -45.68 19.66 42.19
C GLU A 306 -44.37 20.11 41.53
N GLU A 307 -43.96 21.38 41.74
CA GLU A 307 -42.69 21.90 41.21
C GLU A 307 -41.47 21.18 41.80
N GLY A 308 -41.52 20.82 43.09
CA GLY A 308 -40.46 20.05 43.76
C GLY A 308 -40.30 18.63 43.21
N TYR A 309 -41.39 17.97 42.80
CA TYR A 309 -41.33 16.66 42.13
C TYR A 309 -40.76 16.76 40.72
N LYS A 310 -41.17 17.78 39.97
CA LYS A 310 -40.67 18.03 38.62
C LYS A 310 -39.15 18.25 38.63
N HIS A 311 -38.65 19.04 39.58
CA HIS A 311 -37.21 19.26 39.72
C HIS A 311 -36.44 17.98 40.08
N LYS A 312 -36.99 17.10 40.94
CA LYS A 312 -36.37 15.80 41.25
C LYS A 312 -36.37 14.85 40.05
N LEU A 313 -37.47 14.77 39.31
CA LEU A 313 -37.57 14.00 38.07
C LEU A 313 -36.54 14.46 37.04
N GLN A 314 -36.39 15.77 36.87
CA GLN A 314 -35.41 16.34 35.97
C GLN A 314 -33.97 15.97 36.40
N GLY A 315 -33.66 16.05 37.70
CA GLY A 315 -32.34 15.62 38.20
C GLY A 315 -32.04 14.14 37.92
N TYR A 316 -33.03 13.25 38.09
CA TYR A 316 -32.85 11.83 37.77
C TYR A 316 -32.68 11.56 36.28
N LEU A 317 -33.38 12.31 35.42
CA LEU A 317 -33.20 12.21 33.97
C LEU A 317 -31.78 12.63 33.56
N GLU A 318 -31.29 13.74 34.11
CA GLU A 318 -29.93 14.22 33.87
C GLU A 318 -28.87 13.20 34.34
N GLU A 319 -29.04 12.60 35.53
CA GLU A 319 -28.17 11.52 36.01
C GLU A 319 -28.18 10.29 35.10
N LEU A 320 -29.36 9.87 34.63
CA LEU A 320 -29.49 8.72 33.73
C LEU A 320 -28.85 8.99 32.35
N ASP A 321 -29.00 10.20 31.82
CA ASP A 321 -28.38 10.60 30.55
C ASP A 321 -26.85 10.58 30.66
N VAL A 322 -26.29 11.02 31.79
CA VAL A 322 -24.85 10.96 32.06
C VAL A 322 -24.35 9.52 32.11
N ILE A 323 -25.03 8.62 32.83
CA ILE A 323 -24.63 7.20 32.91
C ILE A 323 -24.77 6.53 31.53
N LYS A 324 -25.85 6.79 30.79
CA LYS A 324 -26.05 6.25 29.43
C LYS A 324 -24.94 6.71 28.49
N ALA A 325 -24.57 7.99 28.53
CA ALA A 325 -23.46 8.51 27.73
C ALA A 325 -22.12 7.86 28.11
N GLN A 326 -21.89 7.61 29.39
CA GLN A 326 -20.69 6.92 29.88
C GLN A 326 -20.62 5.47 29.41
N ASP A 327 -21.72 4.70 29.52
CA ASP A 327 -21.80 3.31 29.08
C ASP A 327 -21.62 3.18 27.55
N LEU A 328 -22.27 4.07 26.79
CA LEU A 328 -22.10 4.14 25.33
C LEU A 328 -20.65 4.47 24.95
N SER A 329 -19.99 5.37 25.68
CA SER A 329 -18.56 5.68 25.46
C SER A 329 -17.66 4.48 25.76
N ILE A 330 -17.95 3.70 26.81
CA ILE A 330 -17.21 2.48 27.13
C ILE A 330 -17.42 1.42 26.02
N LEU A 331 -18.66 1.24 25.57
CA LEU A 331 -18.99 0.29 24.49
C LEU A 331 -18.29 0.67 23.18
N GLU A 332 -18.28 1.95 22.83
CA GLU A 332 -17.57 2.47 21.66
C GLU A 332 -16.06 2.19 21.74
N LYS A 333 -15.44 2.42 22.90
CA LYS A 333 -14.01 2.12 23.12
C LYS A 333 -13.71 0.62 23.00
N ASP A 334 -14.52 -0.26 23.59
CA ASP A 334 -14.34 -1.71 23.47
C ASP A 334 -14.51 -2.19 22.02
N MET A 335 -15.53 -1.67 21.32
CA MET A 335 -15.76 -2.00 19.90
C MET A 335 -14.56 -1.58 19.05
N ASN A 336 -14.06 -0.35 19.22
CA ASN A 336 -12.90 0.15 18.47
C ASN A 336 -11.65 -0.69 18.75
N LEU A 337 -11.40 -1.07 20.01
CA LEU A 337 -10.27 -1.92 20.40
C LEU A 337 -10.35 -3.32 19.76
N ARG A 338 -11.55 -3.93 19.73
CA ARG A 338 -11.76 -5.23 19.07
C ARG A 338 -11.59 -5.13 17.57
N GLN A 339 -12.10 -4.07 16.93
CA GLN A 339 -11.89 -3.82 15.50
C GLN A 339 -10.40 -3.69 15.17
N GLU A 340 -9.65 -2.91 15.97
CA GLU A 340 -8.21 -2.77 15.80
C GLU A 340 -7.48 -4.11 15.95
N THR A 341 -7.87 -4.92 16.93
CA THR A 341 -7.29 -6.26 17.15
C THR A 341 -7.55 -7.20 15.96
N ILE A 342 -8.76 -7.20 15.40
CA ILE A 342 -9.11 -8.04 14.23
C ILE A 342 -8.35 -7.58 12.99
N LEU A 343 -8.34 -6.27 12.72
CA LEU A 343 -7.65 -5.71 11.56
C LEU A 343 -6.13 -5.89 11.68
N GLY A 344 -5.55 -5.68 12.86
CA GLY A 344 -4.15 -5.93 13.16
C GLY A 344 -3.78 -7.40 12.95
N GLY A 345 -4.57 -8.33 13.48
CA GLY A 345 -4.35 -9.76 13.29
C GLY A 345 -4.50 -10.21 11.83
N ALA A 346 -5.44 -9.63 11.08
CA ALA A 346 -5.60 -9.91 9.65
C ALA A 346 -4.39 -9.41 8.84
N ARG A 347 -3.91 -8.18 9.11
CA ARG A 347 -2.70 -7.62 8.47
C ARG A 347 -1.48 -8.51 8.72
N MET A 348 -1.23 -8.88 9.98
CA MET A 348 -0.12 -9.77 10.31
C MET A 348 -0.17 -11.12 9.57
N ARG A 349 -1.36 -11.72 9.40
CA ARG A 349 -1.51 -12.97 8.65
C ARG A 349 -1.25 -12.79 7.15
N ILE A 350 -1.70 -11.67 6.57
CA ILE A 350 -1.45 -11.34 5.16
C ILE A 350 0.05 -11.15 4.93
N ASP A 351 0.72 -10.40 5.81
CA ASP A 351 2.17 -10.17 5.72
C ASP A 351 2.95 -11.49 5.85
N ALA A 352 2.59 -12.34 6.82
CA ALA A 352 3.21 -13.66 6.98
C ALA A 352 3.03 -14.56 5.75
N LEU A 353 1.84 -14.56 5.14
CA LEU A 353 1.58 -15.29 3.90
C LEU A 353 2.40 -14.73 2.73
N HIS A 354 2.56 -13.41 2.66
CA HIS A 354 3.38 -12.77 1.62
C HIS A 354 4.86 -13.18 1.75
N GLU A 355 5.40 -13.15 2.96
CA GLU A 355 6.76 -13.64 3.23
C GLU A 355 6.92 -15.13 2.92
N GLU A 356 5.89 -15.95 3.18
CA GLU A 356 5.89 -17.37 2.81
C GLU A 356 5.85 -17.56 1.28
N ALA A 357 5.05 -16.77 0.57
CA ALA A 357 4.95 -16.78 -0.88
C ALA A 357 6.29 -16.46 -1.54
N ASP A 358 6.94 -15.40 -1.09
CA ASP A 358 8.25 -14.98 -1.60
C ASP A 358 9.32 -16.05 -1.33
N ARG A 359 9.31 -16.65 -0.13
CA ARG A 359 10.20 -17.78 0.19
C ARG A 359 9.97 -18.97 -0.75
N MET A 360 8.73 -19.37 -1.00
CA MET A 360 8.39 -20.47 -1.91
C MET A 360 8.79 -20.16 -3.36
N LYS A 361 8.48 -18.95 -3.84
CA LYS A 361 8.83 -18.50 -5.20
C LYS A 361 10.34 -18.53 -5.42
N MET A 362 11.11 -18.03 -4.46
CA MET A 362 12.57 -18.09 -4.51
C MET A 362 13.10 -19.53 -4.44
N GLY A 363 12.45 -20.40 -3.68
CA GLY A 363 12.76 -21.84 -3.64
C GLY A 363 12.61 -22.50 -5.01
N ILE A 364 11.50 -22.25 -5.70
CA ILE A 364 11.22 -22.80 -7.04
C ILE A 364 12.20 -22.29 -8.08
N LEU A 365 12.53 -20.99 -8.06
CA LEU A 365 13.52 -20.43 -8.99
C LEU A 365 14.90 -21.07 -8.79
N ARG A 366 15.30 -21.31 -7.54
CA ARG A 366 16.56 -22.04 -7.24
C ARG A 366 16.51 -23.49 -7.72
N GLU A 367 15.39 -24.18 -7.50
CA GLU A 367 15.22 -25.56 -7.95
C GLU A 367 15.25 -25.67 -9.48
N ALA A 368 14.53 -24.81 -10.19
CA ALA A 368 14.54 -24.74 -11.64
C ALA A 368 15.96 -24.46 -12.18
N GLN A 369 16.69 -23.52 -11.56
CA GLN A 369 18.08 -23.25 -11.90
C GLN A 369 18.98 -24.47 -11.67
N ALA A 370 18.79 -25.18 -10.55
CA ALA A 370 19.54 -26.39 -10.25
C ALA A 370 19.28 -27.51 -11.27
N GLN A 371 18.02 -27.68 -11.72
CA GLN A 371 17.66 -28.63 -12.77
C GLN A 371 18.29 -28.28 -14.13
N VAL A 372 18.30 -26.99 -14.51
CA VAL A 372 18.96 -26.51 -15.72
C VAL A 372 20.46 -26.81 -15.65
N ASN A 373 21.11 -26.47 -14.54
CA ASN A 373 22.54 -26.73 -14.34
C ASN A 373 22.85 -28.23 -14.41
N ALA A 374 22.02 -29.09 -13.82
CA ALA A 374 22.18 -30.54 -13.89
C ALA A 374 22.04 -31.06 -15.33
N ARG A 375 21.08 -30.56 -16.12
CA ARG A 375 20.91 -30.94 -17.53
C ARG A 375 22.04 -30.43 -18.42
N ILE A 376 22.50 -29.19 -18.21
CA ILE A 376 23.67 -28.63 -18.90
C ILE A 376 24.88 -29.51 -18.66
N LYS A 377 25.09 -29.98 -17.41
CA LYS A 377 26.18 -30.92 -17.10
C LYS A 377 26.09 -32.21 -17.90
N VAL A 378 24.91 -32.84 -17.96
CA VAL A 378 24.69 -34.07 -18.76
C VAL A 378 24.99 -33.84 -20.24
N ILE A 379 24.55 -32.71 -20.81
CA ILE A 379 24.82 -32.37 -22.22
C ILE A 379 26.30 -32.12 -22.44
N THR A 380 26.96 -31.43 -21.50
CA THR A 380 28.41 -31.17 -21.55
C THR A 380 29.18 -32.49 -21.54
N ASP A 381 28.80 -33.42 -20.66
CA ASP A 381 29.40 -34.76 -20.59
C ASP A 381 29.18 -35.53 -21.91
N GLN A 382 27.99 -35.45 -22.51
CA GLN A 382 27.69 -36.06 -23.82
C GLN A 382 28.50 -35.45 -24.99
N VAL A 383 28.74 -34.14 -24.98
CA VAL A 383 29.57 -33.48 -25.99
C VAL A 383 31.03 -33.88 -25.81
N ALA A 384 31.51 -33.98 -24.57
CA ALA A 384 32.85 -34.45 -24.26
C ALA A 384 33.08 -35.88 -24.76
N THR A 385 32.14 -36.80 -24.52
CA THR A 385 32.26 -38.18 -25.02
C THR A 385 32.26 -38.25 -26.54
N LEU A 386 31.40 -37.49 -27.23
CA LEU A 386 31.40 -37.41 -28.69
C LEU A 386 32.74 -36.91 -29.25
N ASN A 387 33.35 -35.90 -28.62
CA ASN A 387 34.67 -35.42 -28.99
C ASN A 387 35.75 -36.51 -28.82
N THR A 388 35.70 -37.28 -27.73
CA THR A 388 36.65 -38.39 -27.51
C THR A 388 36.45 -39.56 -28.46
N GLU A 389 35.20 -39.89 -28.83
CA GLU A 389 34.91 -40.91 -29.85
C GLU A 389 35.38 -40.45 -31.23
N GLN A 390 35.21 -39.18 -31.58
CA GLN A 390 35.76 -38.61 -32.81
C GLN A 390 37.29 -38.69 -32.84
N ALA A 391 37.96 -38.31 -31.75
CA ALA A 391 39.41 -38.41 -31.64
C ALA A 391 39.88 -39.87 -31.79
N SER A 392 39.19 -40.81 -31.17
CA SER A 392 39.49 -42.25 -31.27
C SER A 392 39.28 -42.80 -32.68
N ARG A 393 38.21 -42.40 -33.38
CA ARG A 393 37.95 -42.78 -34.79
C ARG A 393 39.00 -42.21 -35.75
N LEU A 394 39.45 -40.98 -35.53
CA LEU A 394 40.54 -40.39 -36.32
C LEU A 394 41.85 -41.17 -36.12
N LEU A 395 42.15 -41.57 -34.89
CA LEU A 395 43.34 -42.39 -34.59
C LEU A 395 43.26 -43.78 -35.23
N THR A 396 42.11 -44.46 -35.20
CA THR A 396 41.93 -45.78 -35.84
C THR A 396 41.94 -45.71 -37.36
N SER A 397 41.35 -44.68 -37.96
CA SER A 397 41.43 -44.44 -39.41
C SER A 397 42.86 -44.14 -39.87
N THR A 398 43.64 -43.47 -39.04
CA THR A 398 45.05 -43.16 -39.35
C THR A 398 45.91 -44.43 -39.25
N ALA A 399 45.67 -45.29 -38.26
CA ALA A 399 46.40 -46.54 -38.07
C ALA A 399 46.17 -47.59 -39.19
N ILE A 400 44.95 -47.65 -39.76
CA ILE A 400 44.62 -48.57 -40.87
C ILE A 400 45.25 -48.10 -42.20
N SER A 401 45.59 -46.80 -42.32
CA SER A 401 46.22 -46.23 -43.51
C SER A 401 47.75 -46.39 -43.54
N SER A 402 48.37 -46.75 -42.41
CA SER A 402 49.83 -46.89 -42.26
C SER A 402 50.36 -48.32 -42.34
N SER A 403 49.51 -49.34 -42.53
CA SER A 403 49.90 -50.76 -42.50
C SER A 403 50.02 -51.45 -43.88
N THR A 404 49.89 -50.73 -44.99
CA THR A 404 50.14 -51.25 -46.36
C THR A 404 51.42 -50.65 -46.96
N VAL A 405 52.57 -50.99 -46.37
CA VAL A 405 53.86 -50.88 -47.05
C VAL A 405 54.22 -52.25 -47.60
N THR A 406 53.89 -52.47 -48.88
CA THR A 406 54.31 -53.63 -49.66
C THR A 406 55.83 -53.56 -49.87
N PRO A 407 56.61 -54.61 -49.55
CA PRO A 407 58.05 -54.59 -49.79
C PRO A 407 58.33 -54.77 -51.28
N ILE A 408 58.90 -53.74 -51.92
CA ILE A 408 59.39 -53.80 -53.29
C ILE A 408 60.71 -54.59 -53.28
N LEU A 409 60.65 -55.82 -53.80
CA LEU A 409 61.81 -56.66 -54.11
C LEU A 409 62.61 -56.04 -55.27
N LEU A 410 63.75 -55.43 -54.95
CA LEU A 410 64.78 -55.04 -55.92
C LEU A 410 65.63 -56.25 -56.29
N ARG A 411 65.36 -56.80 -57.47
CA ARG A 411 66.17 -57.82 -58.15
C ARG A 411 67.37 -57.12 -58.81
N LYS A 412 68.58 -57.32 -58.27
CA LYS A 412 69.84 -56.99 -58.96
C LYS A 412 70.40 -58.25 -59.65
N LYS A 413 70.96 -58.00 -60.84
CA LYS A 413 71.54 -58.96 -61.79
C LYS A 413 72.69 -59.77 -61.20
#